data_AF-A0AAU1AAM5-F1
#
_entry.id   AF-A0AAU1AAM5-F1
#
_cell.length_a   1.000
_cell.length_b   1.000
_cell.length_c   1.000
_cell.angle_alpha   90.00
_cell.angle_beta   90.00
_cell.angle_gamma   90.00
#
_symmetry.space_group_name_H-M   'P 1'
#
loop_
_entity.id
_entity.type
_entity.pdbx_description
1 polymer ?
#
loop_
_entity_poly.entity_id
_entity_poly.type
_entity_poly.pdbx_seq_one_letter_code
_entity_poly.pdbx_strand_id
1 'polypeptide(L)'
;MGLPPPLWDLLVCALLFAGWVLLLLLVAVARGAEDPSGVPGRLAPWQYVLAALAVAIYLLTAVRGVPESPGHLWARAAGGDGRDGDLRRGFQLVVPTVVVTVAVALVAGMTVPLPAAVPEAASTSTTPTADDEVPTETPPTTPDPDTPTPTVSDDPEARRRTQAEAVDALLSESIASRGDLATAIAAVGECRDLNRSLGLLDGVTRQRRTQRDQAEALTVDALTDGPAMRSHLVSAFTYAGDADAAYAAWTRRSISSGCSLDANWRRGNQLSEQSQKAKNEFLRRWNPIAVSRGLPTRTSKEI
;
A
#
# COMPACT_ATOMS: atom_id res chain seq x y z
N MET A 1 9.42 -52.56 4.74
CA MET A 1 8.57 -52.21 3.58
C MET A 1 7.94 -50.85 3.89
N GLY A 2 8.48 -49.77 3.31
CA GLY A 2 8.01 -48.41 3.58
C GLY A 2 6.64 -48.19 2.95
N LEU A 3 5.70 -47.63 3.73
CA LEU A 3 4.43 -47.17 3.20
C LEU A 3 4.67 -46.04 2.18
N PRO A 4 3.92 -45.99 1.06
CA PRO A 4 4.04 -44.91 0.08
C PRO A 4 3.62 -43.56 0.70
N PRO A 5 4.14 -42.43 0.17
CA PRO A 5 3.79 -41.07 0.65
C PRO A 5 2.27 -40.88 0.65
N PRO A 6 1.72 -40.09 1.59
CA PRO A 6 0.28 -39.99 1.78
C PRO A 6 -0.33 -39.36 0.52
N LEU A 7 -1.26 -40.08 -0.09
CA LEU A 7 -2.06 -39.65 -1.26
C LEU A 7 -2.66 -38.24 -1.09
N TRP A 8 -2.81 -37.79 0.15
CA TRP A 8 -3.21 -36.44 0.51
C TRP A 8 -2.28 -35.34 0.00
N ASP A 9 -0.96 -35.52 0.03
CA ASP A 9 -0.02 -34.50 -0.44
C ASP A 9 -0.09 -34.35 -1.97
N LEU A 10 -0.28 -35.46 -2.69
CA LEU A 10 -0.50 -35.45 -4.13
C LEU A 10 -1.83 -34.79 -4.51
N LEU A 11 -2.88 -35.02 -3.71
CA LEU A 11 -4.18 -34.41 -3.93
C LEU A 11 -4.17 -32.90 -3.67
N VAL A 12 -3.48 -32.44 -2.62
CA VAL A 12 -3.29 -31.01 -2.36
C VAL A 12 -2.47 -30.36 -3.47
N CYS A 13 -1.38 -30.98 -3.92
CA CYS A 13 -0.60 -30.50 -5.06
C CYS A 13 -1.44 -30.41 -6.35
N ALA A 14 -2.27 -31.42 -6.63
CA ALA A 14 -3.15 -31.42 -7.79
C ALA A 14 -4.20 -30.31 -7.74
N LEU A 15 -4.79 -30.05 -6.56
CA LEU A 15 -5.78 -28.99 -6.36
C LEU A 15 -5.16 -27.59 -6.47
N LEU A 16 -3.95 -27.39 -5.95
CA LEU A 16 -3.22 -26.12 -6.09
C LEU A 16 -2.83 -25.85 -7.54
N PHE A 17 -2.38 -26.88 -8.26
CA PHE A 17 -2.06 -26.78 -9.69
C PHE A 17 -3.32 -26.46 -10.51
N ALA A 18 -4.42 -27.16 -10.27
CA ALA A 18 -5.69 -26.90 -10.93
C ALA A 18 -6.22 -25.48 -10.65
N GLY A 19 -6.13 -25.01 -9.40
CA GLY A 19 -6.51 -23.65 -9.02
C GLY A 19 -5.66 -22.58 -9.70
N TRP A 20 -4.36 -22.83 -9.84
CA TRP A 20 -3.45 -21.93 -10.56
C TRP A 20 -3.73 -21.87 -12.06
N VAL A 21 -3.97 -23.02 -12.71
CA VAL A 21 -4.39 -23.08 -14.12
C VAL A 21 -5.72 -22.35 -14.33
N LEU A 22 -6.69 -22.53 -13.43
CA LEU A 22 -7.98 -21.84 -13.50
C LEU A 22 -7.82 -20.32 -13.36
N LEU A 23 -6.95 -19.85 -12.46
CA LEU A 23 -6.65 -18.43 -12.31
C LEU A 23 -6.05 -17.84 -13.59
N LEU A 24 -5.12 -18.56 -14.23
CA LEU A 24 -4.54 -18.12 -15.51
C LEU A 24 -5.58 -18.03 -16.62
N LEU A 25 -6.48 -19.02 -16.71
CA LEU A 25 -7.57 -19.01 -17.67
C LEU A 25 -8.55 -17.85 -17.43
N LEU A 26 -8.94 -17.61 -16.17
CA LEU A 26 -9.82 -16.49 -15.81
C LEU A 26 -9.17 -15.13 -16.12
N VAL A 27 -7.87 -15.00 -15.88
CA VAL A 27 -7.10 -13.79 -16.21
C VAL A 27 -6.96 -13.61 -17.72
N ALA A 28 -6.84 -14.68 -18.51
CA ALA A 28 -6.83 -14.62 -19.96
C ALA A 28 -8.19 -14.21 -20.53
N VAL A 29 -9.29 -14.78 -19.99
CA VAL A 29 -10.68 -14.43 -20.38
C VAL A 29 -11.01 -12.99 -19.99
N ALA A 30 -10.64 -12.55 -18.79
CA ALA A 30 -10.87 -11.17 -18.31
C ALA A 30 -10.13 -10.11 -19.16
N ARG A 31 -9.14 -10.52 -19.95
CA ARG A 31 -8.38 -9.66 -20.87
C ARG A 31 -8.88 -9.72 -22.32
N GLY A 32 -9.98 -10.42 -22.59
CA GLY A 32 -10.58 -10.47 -23.94
C GLY A 32 -9.74 -11.22 -24.97
N ALA A 33 -8.88 -12.16 -24.55
CA ALA A 33 -8.08 -12.96 -25.48
C ALA A 33 -8.97 -14.04 -26.12
N GLU A 34 -9.36 -13.84 -27.38
CA GLU A 34 -10.05 -14.86 -28.17
C GLU A 34 -9.10 -15.90 -28.80
N ASP A 35 -7.77 -15.70 -28.69
CA ASP A 35 -6.77 -16.62 -29.25
C ASP A 35 -5.49 -16.75 -28.38
N PRO A 36 -5.11 -17.96 -27.90
CA PRO A 36 -3.99 -18.17 -26.98
C PRO A 36 -2.58 -18.05 -27.62
N SER A 37 -2.48 -17.70 -28.90
CA SER A 37 -1.21 -17.54 -29.62
C SER A 37 -0.61 -16.13 -29.55
N GLY A 38 -1.35 -15.16 -29.01
CA GLY A 38 -0.95 -13.74 -28.90
C GLY A 38 -0.24 -13.35 -27.60
N VAL A 39 0.30 -14.30 -26.83
CA VAL A 39 1.07 -13.98 -25.61
C VAL A 39 2.49 -13.58 -26.01
N PRO A 40 2.93 -12.31 -25.82
CA PRO A 40 4.30 -11.93 -26.13
C PRO A 40 5.27 -12.74 -25.26
N GLY A 41 6.06 -13.57 -25.92
CA GLY A 41 7.12 -14.37 -25.32
C GLY A 41 8.16 -13.49 -24.65
N ARG A 42 8.08 -13.40 -23.32
CA ARG A 42 9.17 -13.25 -22.35
C ARG A 42 8.53 -13.23 -20.95
N LEU A 43 8.14 -14.42 -20.46
CA LEU A 43 8.14 -14.63 -19.02
C LEU A 43 9.59 -14.44 -18.59
N ALA A 44 9.84 -13.36 -17.87
CA ALA A 44 11.19 -12.94 -17.57
C ALA A 44 11.86 -14.02 -16.69
N PRO A 45 13.14 -14.38 -16.96
CA PRO A 45 13.81 -15.52 -16.33
C PRO A 45 13.82 -15.48 -14.79
N TRP A 46 13.64 -14.29 -14.19
CA TRP A 46 13.49 -14.12 -12.75
C TRP A 46 12.25 -14.83 -12.15
N GLN A 47 11.16 -15.03 -12.92
CA GLN A 47 9.97 -15.73 -12.43
C GLN A 47 10.22 -17.22 -12.22
N TYR A 48 11.00 -17.87 -13.10
CA TYR A 48 11.45 -19.25 -12.89
C TYR A 48 12.43 -19.35 -11.72
N VAL A 49 13.27 -18.34 -11.53
CA VAL A 49 14.17 -18.26 -10.36
C VAL A 49 13.37 -18.13 -9.06
N LEU A 50 12.30 -17.34 -9.03
CA LEU A 50 11.42 -17.23 -7.87
C LEU A 50 10.63 -18.52 -7.58
N ALA A 51 10.12 -19.19 -8.63
CA ALA A 51 9.44 -20.46 -8.48
C ALA A 51 10.41 -21.54 -7.93
N ALA A 52 11.64 -21.59 -8.46
CA ALA A 52 12.67 -22.49 -7.96
C ALA A 52 13.10 -22.16 -6.52
N LEU A 53 13.19 -20.89 -6.15
CA LEU A 53 13.46 -20.44 -4.78
C LEU A 53 12.34 -20.83 -3.81
N ALA A 54 11.07 -20.68 -4.22
CA ALA A 54 9.93 -21.09 -3.40
C ALA A 54 9.92 -22.60 -3.15
N VAL A 55 10.21 -23.40 -4.19
CA VAL A 55 10.36 -24.86 -4.07
C VAL A 55 11.55 -25.22 -3.18
N ALA A 56 12.69 -24.55 -3.33
CA ALA A 56 13.87 -24.80 -2.51
C ALA A 56 13.64 -24.44 -1.03
N ILE A 57 12.99 -23.31 -0.73
CA ILE A 57 12.61 -22.91 0.63
C ILE A 57 11.65 -23.94 1.24
N TYR A 58 10.64 -24.37 0.49
CA TYR A 58 9.69 -25.39 0.92
C TYR A 58 10.40 -26.72 1.25
N LEU A 59 11.29 -27.19 0.36
CA LEU A 59 12.07 -28.40 0.59
C LEU A 59 13.03 -28.26 1.77
N LEU A 60 13.67 -27.09 1.96
CA LEU A 60 14.54 -26.84 3.11
C LEU A 60 13.75 -26.78 4.44
N THR A 61 12.50 -26.32 4.41
CA THR A 61 11.59 -26.38 5.57
C THR A 61 11.03 -27.78 5.81
N ALA A 62 10.89 -28.60 4.77
CA ALA A 62 10.40 -29.98 4.87
C ALA A 62 11.51 -30.97 5.30
N VAL A 63 12.75 -30.73 4.90
CA VAL A 63 13.92 -31.61 5.20
C VAL A 63 14.48 -31.36 6.60
N ARG A 64 14.34 -30.14 7.15
CA ARG A 64 14.67 -29.88 8.55
C ARG A 64 13.48 -30.27 9.41
N GLY A 65 13.47 -31.51 9.91
CA GLY A 65 12.48 -32.01 10.86
C GLY A 65 12.37 -31.16 12.12
N VAL A 66 11.57 -30.09 12.04
CA VAL A 66 11.12 -29.29 13.19
C VAL A 66 9.81 -29.94 13.67
N PRO A 67 9.78 -30.54 14.87
CA PRO A 67 8.62 -31.30 15.35
C PRO A 67 7.38 -30.44 15.68
N GLU A 68 7.41 -29.13 15.41
CA GLU A 68 6.34 -28.18 15.70
C GLU A 68 5.86 -27.43 14.44
N SER A 69 5.63 -28.16 13.35
CA SER A 69 4.90 -27.60 12.22
C SER A 69 3.41 -27.47 12.54
N PRO A 70 2.69 -26.47 12.00
CA PRO A 70 1.24 -26.33 12.23
C PRO A 70 0.48 -27.62 11.95
N GLY A 71 0.82 -28.33 10.86
CA GLY A 71 0.21 -29.60 10.50
C GLY A 71 0.34 -30.68 11.59
N HIS A 72 1.47 -30.71 12.31
CA HIS A 72 1.70 -31.66 13.40
C HIS A 72 0.83 -31.33 14.64
N LEU A 73 0.59 -30.05 14.91
CA LEU A 73 -0.28 -29.60 16.02
C LEU A 73 -1.76 -29.84 15.72
N TRP A 74 -2.19 -29.63 14.47
CA TRP A 74 -3.57 -29.91 14.02
C TRP A 74 -3.87 -31.42 14.00
N ALA A 75 -2.91 -32.24 13.55
CA ALA A 75 -3.04 -33.69 13.58
C ALA A 75 -3.15 -34.24 15.02
N ARG A 76 -2.42 -33.64 15.97
CA ARG A 76 -2.51 -34.01 17.40
C ARG A 76 -3.85 -33.59 18.03
N ALA A 77 -4.31 -32.39 17.72
CA ALA A 77 -5.60 -31.87 18.21
C ALA A 77 -6.79 -32.68 17.64
N ALA A 78 -6.74 -33.07 16.37
CA ALA A 78 -7.76 -33.90 15.74
C ALA A 78 -7.71 -35.37 16.20
N GLY A 79 -6.53 -35.86 16.64
CA GLY A 79 -6.34 -37.21 17.19
C GLY A 79 -6.74 -37.41 18.65
N GLY A 80 -7.27 -36.37 19.32
CA GLY A 80 -7.77 -36.45 20.70
C GLY A 80 -6.71 -36.42 21.82
N ASP A 81 -5.43 -36.20 21.47
CA ASP A 81 -4.29 -36.18 22.41
C ASP A 81 -3.73 -34.75 22.62
N GLY A 82 -4.54 -33.73 22.31
CA GLY A 82 -4.19 -32.31 22.36
C GLY A 82 -4.37 -31.70 23.75
N ARG A 83 -3.44 -30.82 24.17
CA ARG A 83 -3.60 -30.01 25.39
C ARG A 83 -4.36 -28.72 25.07
N ASP A 84 -5.17 -28.23 26.02
CA ASP A 84 -5.85 -26.93 25.92
C ASP A 84 -4.84 -25.79 25.76
N GLY A 85 -4.57 -25.40 24.52
CA GLY A 85 -3.54 -24.42 24.17
C GLY A 85 -2.93 -24.62 22.78
N ASP A 86 -2.94 -25.85 22.25
CA ASP A 86 -2.30 -26.17 20.97
C ASP A 86 -3.02 -25.53 19.77
N LEU A 87 -4.35 -25.39 19.82
CA LEU A 87 -5.13 -24.68 18.78
C LEU A 87 -4.86 -23.17 18.76
N ARG A 88 -4.76 -22.54 19.93
CA ARG A 88 -4.42 -21.11 20.04
C ARG A 88 -3.00 -20.84 19.57
N ARG A 89 -2.04 -21.72 19.93
CA ARG A 89 -0.64 -21.61 19.54
C ARG A 89 -0.45 -21.90 18.04
N GLY A 90 -1.21 -22.84 17.48
CA GLY A 90 -1.30 -23.10 16.04
C GLY A 90 -1.85 -21.89 15.27
N PHE A 91 -2.94 -21.28 15.72
CA PHE A 91 -3.45 -20.03 15.12
C PHE A 91 -2.47 -18.87 15.25
N GLN A 92 -1.79 -18.71 16.40
CA GLN A 92 -0.78 -17.67 16.59
C GLN A 92 0.44 -17.80 15.67
N LEU A 93 0.77 -19.02 15.22
CA LEU A 93 1.85 -19.28 14.28
C LEU A 93 1.41 -19.15 12.81
N VAL A 94 0.16 -19.52 12.49
CA VAL A 94 -0.40 -19.50 11.13
C VAL A 94 -0.83 -18.10 10.69
N VAL A 95 -1.38 -17.29 11.59
CA VAL A 95 -1.86 -15.92 11.26
C VAL A 95 -0.76 -15.02 10.68
N PRO A 96 0.45 -14.90 11.28
CA PRO A 96 1.49 -14.05 10.70
C PRO A 96 2.04 -14.62 9.39
N THR A 97 2.13 -15.94 9.23
CA THR A 97 2.59 -16.56 7.97
C THR A 97 1.60 -16.36 6.84
N VAL A 98 0.30 -16.51 7.08
CA VAL A 98 -0.76 -16.26 6.09
C VAL A 98 -0.83 -14.77 5.70
N VAL A 99 -0.68 -13.86 6.67
CA VAL A 99 -0.64 -12.42 6.40
C VAL A 99 0.57 -12.05 5.53
N VAL A 100 1.72 -12.65 5.78
CA VAL A 100 2.94 -12.43 4.99
C VAL A 100 2.85 -13.09 3.60
N THR A 101 2.29 -14.30 3.47
CA THR A 101 2.14 -14.96 2.15
C THR A 101 1.11 -14.27 1.28
N VAL A 102 -0.01 -13.80 1.84
CA VAL A 102 -1.01 -13.00 1.09
C VAL A 102 -0.44 -11.63 0.71
N ALA A 103 0.43 -11.05 1.54
CA ALA A 103 1.13 -9.81 1.18
C ALA A 103 2.12 -10.01 0.02
N VAL A 104 2.88 -11.11 0.01
CA VAL A 104 3.87 -11.42 -1.05
C VAL A 104 3.20 -11.85 -2.36
N ALA A 105 2.12 -12.63 -2.31
CA ALA A 105 1.41 -13.09 -3.51
C ALA A 105 0.72 -11.95 -4.28
N LEU A 106 0.34 -10.86 -3.59
CA LEU A 106 -0.29 -9.69 -4.22
C LEU A 106 0.74 -8.72 -4.84
N VAL A 107 1.95 -8.62 -4.28
CA VAL A 107 3.05 -7.81 -4.84
C VAL A 107 3.58 -8.40 -6.16
N ALA A 108 3.56 -9.72 -6.31
CA ALA A 108 3.97 -10.39 -7.55
C ALA A 108 2.96 -10.23 -8.72
N GLY A 109 1.74 -9.74 -8.46
CA GLY A 109 0.66 -9.64 -9.45
C GLY A 109 0.51 -8.28 -10.15
N MET A 110 1.23 -7.23 -9.75
CA MET A 110 1.02 -5.86 -10.26
C MET A 110 2.33 -5.14 -10.61
N THR A 111 3.05 -5.64 -11.62
CA THR A 111 4.08 -4.85 -12.30
C THR A 111 4.00 -5.01 -13.83
N VAL A 112 3.34 -4.08 -14.52
CA VAL A 112 3.74 -3.60 -15.86
C VAL A 112 3.32 -2.12 -16.01
N PRO A 113 4.22 -1.19 -16.37
CA PRO A 113 3.86 0.18 -16.77
C PRO A 113 3.34 0.21 -18.21
N LEU A 114 2.30 1.00 -18.48
CA LEU A 114 1.83 1.33 -19.83
C LEU A 114 2.67 2.49 -20.41
N PRO A 115 3.15 2.40 -21.67
CA PRO A 115 3.73 3.55 -22.35
C PRO A 115 2.62 4.46 -22.87
N ALA A 116 2.60 5.72 -22.43
CA ALA A 116 1.79 6.75 -23.09
C ALA A 116 2.49 7.16 -24.39
N ALA A 117 1.88 6.80 -25.52
CA ALA A 117 2.22 7.33 -26.82
C ALA A 117 1.85 8.83 -26.86
N VAL A 118 2.84 9.68 -27.11
CA VAL A 118 2.64 11.08 -27.48
C VAL A 118 2.62 11.14 -29.00
N PRO A 119 1.55 11.60 -29.68
CA PRO A 119 1.65 11.97 -31.08
C PRO A 119 2.35 13.33 -31.17
N GLU A 120 3.53 13.30 -31.78
CA GLU A 120 4.30 14.45 -32.23
C GLU A 120 3.55 15.15 -33.37
N ALA A 121 3.03 16.34 -33.08
CA ALA A 121 2.62 17.29 -34.11
C ALA A 121 3.78 18.27 -34.33
N ALA A 122 4.50 18.05 -35.41
CA ALA A 122 5.42 19.01 -35.98
C ALA A 122 4.67 20.29 -36.39
N SER A 123 5.20 21.45 -35.99
CA SER A 123 5.02 22.69 -36.74
C SER A 123 6.20 23.61 -36.47
N THR A 124 6.98 23.77 -37.52
CA THR A 124 8.02 24.76 -37.80
C THR A 124 7.61 26.19 -37.43
N SER A 125 8.57 27.00 -36.93
CA SER A 125 8.93 28.31 -37.51
C SER A 125 10.04 29.01 -36.70
N THR A 126 11.22 29.04 -37.29
CA THR A 126 12.07 30.23 -37.57
C THR A 126 12.18 31.36 -36.54
N THR A 127 13.37 31.47 -35.94
CA THR A 127 13.96 32.68 -35.32
C THR A 127 14.05 33.85 -36.32
N PRO A 128 13.86 35.10 -35.88
CA PRO A 128 14.94 36.09 -36.08
C PRO A 128 15.20 37.03 -34.89
N THR A 129 16.50 37.30 -34.71
CA THR A 129 17.22 38.51 -34.28
C THR A 129 16.55 39.47 -33.27
N ALA A 130 17.25 39.63 -32.14
CA ALA A 130 17.10 40.75 -31.22
C ALA A 130 17.87 41.96 -31.77
N ASP A 131 17.16 43.08 -31.92
CA ASP A 131 17.74 44.42 -31.98
C ASP A 131 17.20 45.24 -30.80
N ASP A 132 18.09 46.12 -30.34
CA ASP A 132 18.08 46.93 -29.13
C ASP A 132 17.32 48.24 -29.36
N GLU A 133 16.24 48.53 -28.62
CA GLU A 133 15.80 49.93 -28.39
C GLU A 133 14.79 50.07 -27.23
N VAL A 134 15.18 50.86 -26.23
CA VAL A 134 14.36 51.60 -25.24
C VAL A 134 14.46 53.08 -25.69
N PRO A 135 13.48 54.02 -25.53
CA PRO A 135 12.42 54.14 -24.50
C PRO A 135 11.04 54.66 -24.99
N THR A 136 10.04 54.75 -24.10
CA THR A 136 9.36 56.01 -23.69
C THR A 136 8.09 55.74 -22.87
N GLU A 137 8.01 56.37 -21.70
CA GLU A 137 6.86 56.43 -20.79
C GLU A 137 5.61 57.05 -21.47
N THR A 138 4.43 56.51 -21.16
CA THR A 138 3.13 57.18 -21.35
C THR A 138 2.21 56.81 -20.17
N PRO A 139 1.36 57.73 -19.66
CA PRO A 139 0.77 57.68 -18.31
C PRO A 139 -0.33 56.60 -18.12
N PRO A 140 -0.77 56.30 -16.87
CA PRO A 140 -1.73 55.24 -16.60
C PRO A 140 -3.10 55.59 -17.18
N THR A 141 -3.57 54.77 -18.13
CA THR A 141 -4.98 54.74 -18.54
C THR A 141 -5.81 54.20 -17.39
N THR A 142 -6.75 55.02 -16.92
CA THR A 142 -7.86 54.67 -16.02
C THR A 142 -8.50 53.33 -16.45
N PRO A 143 -8.72 52.37 -15.54
CA PRO A 143 -9.44 51.15 -15.90
C PRO A 143 -10.90 51.48 -16.23
N ASP A 144 -11.34 51.02 -17.40
CA ASP A 144 -12.76 50.95 -17.78
C ASP A 144 -13.54 50.17 -16.70
N PRO A 145 -14.72 50.66 -16.25
CA PRO A 145 -15.50 49.99 -15.20
C PRO A 145 -16.21 48.70 -15.67
N ASP A 146 -16.07 48.33 -16.95
CA ASP A 146 -16.78 47.20 -17.56
C ASP A 146 -15.90 45.98 -17.89
N THR A 147 -14.69 45.89 -17.31
CA THR A 147 -13.98 44.60 -17.30
C THR A 147 -14.56 43.73 -16.20
N PRO A 148 -15.20 42.58 -16.50
CA PRO A 148 -15.60 41.65 -15.45
C PRO A 148 -14.33 41.19 -14.73
N THR A 149 -14.14 41.72 -13.52
CA THR A 149 -13.25 41.15 -12.51
C THR A 149 -13.50 39.64 -12.49
N PRO A 150 -12.48 38.76 -12.48
CA PRO A 150 -12.72 37.34 -12.34
C PRO A 150 -13.39 37.14 -10.98
N THR A 151 -14.71 36.96 -11.00
CA THR A 151 -15.48 36.55 -9.84
C THR A 151 -14.82 35.26 -9.39
N VAL A 152 -14.22 35.27 -8.19
CA VAL A 152 -13.88 34.05 -7.47
C VAL A 152 -15.13 33.18 -7.56
N SER A 153 -15.03 32.08 -8.30
CA SER A 153 -16.21 31.32 -8.70
C SER A 153 -16.96 30.87 -7.44
N ASP A 154 -18.07 31.55 -7.15
CA ASP A 154 -19.02 31.16 -6.11
C ASP A 154 -19.84 29.93 -6.53
N ASP A 155 -19.55 29.34 -7.69
CA ASP A 155 -20.16 28.08 -8.12
C ASP A 155 -19.94 26.99 -7.05
N PRO A 156 -21.02 26.53 -6.41
CA PRO A 156 -20.93 25.47 -5.40
C PRO A 156 -20.31 24.19 -5.94
N GLU A 157 -20.44 23.89 -7.25
CA GLU A 157 -19.84 22.70 -7.86
C GLU A 157 -18.33 22.85 -8.04
N ALA A 158 -17.85 23.99 -8.53
CA ALA A 158 -16.42 24.29 -8.60
C ALA A 158 -15.74 24.17 -7.22
N ARG A 159 -16.32 24.77 -6.16
CA ARG A 159 -15.77 24.65 -4.79
C ARG A 159 -15.68 23.19 -4.33
N ARG A 160 -16.75 22.44 -4.58
CA ARG A 160 -16.85 21.01 -4.31
C ARG A 160 -15.73 20.24 -5.00
N ARG A 161 -15.53 20.46 -6.30
CA ARG A 161 -14.45 19.83 -7.09
C ARG A 161 -13.08 20.13 -6.47
N THR A 162 -12.75 21.41 -6.26
CA THR A 162 -11.45 21.84 -5.72
C THR A 162 -11.14 21.22 -4.37
N GLN A 163 -12.12 21.18 -3.46
CA GLN A 163 -11.92 20.57 -2.14
C GLN A 163 -11.70 19.05 -2.22
N ALA A 164 -12.41 18.36 -3.11
CA ALA A 164 -12.22 16.93 -3.30
C ALA A 164 -10.85 16.61 -3.93
N GLU A 165 -10.41 17.39 -4.91
CA GLU A 165 -9.08 17.25 -5.54
C GLU A 165 -7.95 17.50 -4.53
N ALA A 166 -8.11 18.48 -3.63
CA ALA A 166 -7.13 18.74 -2.57
C ALA A 166 -7.00 17.55 -1.60
N VAL A 167 -8.11 16.90 -1.25
CA VAL A 167 -8.08 15.66 -0.46
C VAL A 167 -7.35 14.56 -1.23
N ASP A 168 -7.71 14.33 -2.49
CA ASP A 168 -7.10 13.28 -3.33
C ASP A 168 -5.58 13.46 -3.49
N ALA A 169 -5.13 14.70 -3.68
CA ALA A 169 -3.72 15.04 -3.77
C ALA A 169 -2.95 14.64 -2.51
N LEU A 170 -3.49 14.91 -1.31
CA LEU A 170 -2.88 14.48 -0.06
C LEU A 170 -2.83 12.95 0.07
N LEU A 171 -3.89 12.25 -0.35
CA LEU A 171 -3.89 10.78 -0.35
C LEU A 171 -2.84 10.21 -1.30
N SER A 172 -2.62 10.85 -2.45
CA SER A 172 -1.58 10.46 -3.41
C SER A 172 -0.16 10.63 -2.83
N GLU A 173 0.09 11.72 -2.09
CA GLU A 173 1.35 11.92 -1.36
C GLU A 173 1.58 10.83 -0.29
N SER A 174 0.51 10.34 0.35
CA SER A 174 0.58 9.25 1.34
C SER A 174 1.07 7.92 0.78
N ILE A 175 0.81 7.63 -0.51
CA ILE A 175 1.19 6.37 -1.14
C ILE A 175 2.72 6.26 -1.29
N ALA A 176 3.38 7.36 -1.64
CA ALA A 176 4.79 7.38 -2.01
C ALA A 176 5.75 6.87 -0.92
N SER A 177 5.35 6.93 0.36
CA SER A 177 6.18 6.53 1.49
C SER A 177 5.87 5.16 2.09
N ARG A 178 4.92 4.43 1.52
CA ARG A 178 4.51 3.12 2.05
C ARG A 178 5.55 2.03 1.82
N GLY A 179 6.35 2.13 0.77
CA GLY A 179 7.43 1.16 0.48
C GLY A 179 8.51 1.16 1.56
N ASP A 180 8.94 2.35 1.98
CA ASP A 180 9.96 2.53 3.02
C ASP A 180 9.47 2.03 4.38
N LEU A 181 8.20 2.34 4.73
CA LEU A 181 7.60 1.86 5.97
C LEU A 181 7.47 0.34 6.00
N ALA A 182 6.97 -0.26 4.92
CA ALA A 182 6.80 -1.72 4.85
C ALA A 182 8.15 -2.44 4.99
N THR A 183 9.20 -1.91 4.35
CA THR A 183 10.56 -2.43 4.46
C THR A 183 11.07 -2.32 5.89
N ALA A 184 10.89 -1.17 6.54
CA ALA A 184 11.35 -0.95 7.91
C ALA A 184 10.66 -1.87 8.92
N ILE A 185 9.32 -1.98 8.87
CA ILE A 185 8.56 -2.82 9.81
C ILE A 185 8.91 -4.30 9.63
N ALA A 186 9.08 -4.77 8.38
CA ALA A 186 9.47 -6.16 8.12
C ALA A 186 10.85 -6.49 8.73
N ALA A 187 11.85 -5.64 8.47
CA ALA A 187 13.20 -5.83 9.01
C ALA A 187 13.22 -5.79 10.55
N VAL A 188 12.49 -4.85 11.15
CA VAL A 188 12.32 -4.69 12.60
C VAL A 188 11.66 -5.92 13.22
N GLY A 189 10.61 -6.45 12.60
CA GLY A 189 9.93 -7.67 13.03
C GLY A 189 10.84 -8.92 12.99
N GLU A 190 11.77 -8.98 12.05
CA GLU A 190 12.77 -10.06 11.94
C GLU A 190 14.02 -9.85 12.79
N CYS A 191 14.10 -8.75 13.54
CA CYS A 191 15.31 -8.34 14.27
C CYS A 191 16.54 -8.15 13.36
N ARG A 192 16.36 -7.56 12.18
CA ARG A 192 17.43 -7.30 11.20
C ARG A 192 17.51 -5.82 10.84
N ASP A 193 18.68 -5.39 10.39
CA ASP A 193 18.94 -4.03 9.89
C ASP A 193 18.39 -2.92 10.80
N LEU A 194 18.49 -3.10 12.12
CA LEU A 194 17.80 -2.25 13.10
C LEU A 194 18.21 -0.78 13.00
N ASN A 195 19.49 -0.49 12.75
CA ASN A 195 19.97 0.89 12.59
C ASN A 195 19.37 1.57 11.36
N ARG A 196 19.33 0.87 10.21
CA ARG A 196 18.70 1.37 8.99
C ARG A 196 17.20 1.57 9.21
N SER A 197 16.56 0.59 9.83
CA SER A 197 15.12 0.61 10.08
C SER A 197 14.71 1.70 11.06
N LEU A 198 15.54 2.00 12.07
CA LEU A 198 15.34 3.14 12.96
C LEU A 198 15.30 4.46 12.18
N GLY A 199 16.25 4.67 11.26
CA GLY A 199 16.27 5.87 10.41
C GLY A 199 15.03 5.98 9.50
N LEU A 200 14.58 4.86 8.93
CA LEU A 200 13.35 4.81 8.12
C LEU A 200 12.11 5.11 8.97
N LEU A 201 11.96 4.50 10.14
CA LEU A 201 10.84 4.74 11.05
C LEU A 201 10.78 6.20 11.51
N ASP A 202 11.91 6.80 11.86
CA ASP A 202 11.99 8.23 12.21
C ASP A 202 11.60 9.11 11.02
N GLY A 203 11.98 8.74 9.79
CA GLY A 203 11.58 9.41 8.55
C GLY A 203 10.08 9.36 8.30
N VAL A 204 9.49 8.16 8.33
CA VAL A 204 8.05 7.97 8.11
C VAL A 204 7.24 8.65 9.20
N THR A 205 7.69 8.61 10.46
CA THR A 205 7.04 9.32 11.58
C THR A 205 6.93 10.83 11.29
N ARG A 206 8.00 11.46 10.78
CA ARG A 206 7.96 12.89 10.42
C ARG A 206 6.98 13.15 9.29
N GLN A 207 6.98 12.32 8.26
CA GLN A 207 6.07 12.47 7.13
C GLN A 207 4.60 12.31 7.54
N ARG A 208 4.27 11.35 8.42
CA ARG A 208 2.91 11.19 8.94
C ARG A 208 2.44 12.42 9.72
N ARG A 209 3.34 13.09 10.45
CA ARG A 209 3.02 14.35 11.12
C ARG A 209 2.77 15.48 10.11
N THR A 210 3.60 15.61 9.08
CA THR A 210 3.36 16.56 7.98
C THR A 210 2.00 16.31 7.31
N GLN A 211 1.67 15.05 7.03
CA GLN A 211 0.39 14.67 6.42
C GLN A 211 -0.81 14.93 7.32
N ARG A 212 -0.66 14.73 8.63
CA ARG A 212 -1.66 15.14 9.62
C ARG A 212 -1.88 16.66 9.54
N ASP A 213 -0.82 17.46 9.54
CA ASP A 213 -0.92 18.92 9.52
C ASP A 213 -1.55 19.41 8.19
N GLN A 214 -1.17 18.80 7.06
CA GLN A 214 -1.81 19.04 5.76
C GLN A 214 -3.30 18.66 5.80
N ALA A 215 -3.65 17.51 6.40
CA ALA A 215 -5.04 17.08 6.54
C ALA A 215 -5.85 18.05 7.41
N GLU A 216 -5.27 18.57 8.50
CA GLU A 216 -5.89 19.57 9.34
C GLU A 216 -6.15 20.88 8.58
N ALA A 217 -5.24 21.27 7.68
CA ALA A 217 -5.39 22.48 6.87
C ALA A 217 -6.41 22.35 5.71
N LEU A 218 -6.92 21.15 5.41
CA LEU A 218 -7.89 20.96 4.34
C LEU A 218 -9.21 21.70 4.62
N THR A 219 -9.63 22.50 3.64
CA THR A 219 -10.98 23.07 3.60
C THR A 219 -11.91 22.07 2.93
N VAL A 220 -12.98 21.67 3.62
CA VAL A 220 -13.88 20.56 3.22
C VAL A 220 -15.36 20.87 3.47
N ASP A 221 -15.70 22.14 3.69
CA ASP A 221 -17.06 22.61 4.01
C ASP A 221 -18.07 22.39 2.88
N ALA A 222 -17.61 22.32 1.63
CA ALA A 222 -18.45 22.10 0.48
C ALA A 222 -18.73 20.59 0.25
N LEU A 223 -17.95 19.69 0.88
CA LEU A 223 -18.11 18.26 0.74
C LEU A 223 -19.14 17.71 1.73
N THR A 224 -20.05 16.86 1.25
CA THR A 224 -20.99 16.14 2.11
C THR A 224 -20.22 15.31 3.14
N ASP A 225 -20.49 15.52 4.43
CA ASP A 225 -19.77 14.91 5.55
C ASP A 225 -18.24 15.20 5.57
N GLY A 226 -17.82 16.26 4.88
CA GLY A 226 -16.42 16.68 4.75
C GLY A 226 -15.71 16.89 6.08
N PRO A 227 -16.27 17.62 7.06
CA PRO A 227 -15.64 17.81 8.37
C PRO A 227 -15.36 16.50 9.11
N ALA A 228 -16.29 15.54 9.11
CA ALA A 228 -16.10 14.24 9.74
C ALA A 228 -15.07 13.39 8.98
N MET A 229 -15.12 13.41 7.63
CA MET A 229 -14.12 12.77 6.78
C MET A 229 -12.71 13.28 7.13
N ARG A 230 -12.50 14.61 7.12
CA ARG A 230 -11.22 15.23 7.49
C ARG A 230 -10.78 14.82 8.90
N SER A 231 -11.67 14.85 9.88
CA SER A 231 -11.37 14.44 11.26
C SER A 231 -10.85 13.00 11.35
N HIS A 232 -11.43 12.08 10.57
CA HIS A 232 -10.96 10.69 10.52
C HIS A 232 -9.62 10.55 9.80
N LEU A 233 -9.36 11.35 8.77
CA LEU A 233 -8.05 11.39 8.10
C LEU A 233 -6.94 11.87 9.04
N VAL A 234 -7.19 12.96 9.77
CA VAL A 234 -6.29 13.50 10.81
C VAL A 234 -6.04 12.45 11.89
N SER A 235 -7.09 11.76 12.35
CA SER A 235 -6.96 10.67 13.33
C SER A 235 -6.13 9.51 12.79
N ALA A 236 -6.32 9.13 11.52
CA ALA A 236 -5.57 8.05 10.88
C ALA A 236 -4.08 8.35 10.82
N PHE A 237 -3.69 9.56 10.41
CA PHE A 237 -2.29 9.99 10.38
C PHE A 237 -1.69 10.17 11.77
N THR A 238 -2.46 10.68 12.74
CA THR A 238 -2.02 10.79 14.13
C THR A 238 -1.68 9.43 14.71
N TYR A 239 -2.61 8.47 14.65
CA TYR A 239 -2.35 7.12 15.16
C TYR A 239 -1.25 6.39 14.41
N ALA A 240 -1.11 6.60 13.09
CA ALA A 240 -0.02 6.02 12.31
C ALA A 240 1.34 6.58 12.77
N GLY A 241 1.47 7.91 12.86
CA GLY A 241 2.71 8.54 13.31
C GLY A 241 3.09 8.17 14.74
N ASP A 242 2.10 8.03 15.63
CA ASP A 242 2.35 7.55 17.00
C ASP A 242 2.77 6.07 17.02
N ALA A 243 2.21 5.24 16.13
CA ALA A 243 2.60 3.83 16.02
C ALA A 243 4.06 3.71 15.55
N ASP A 244 4.41 4.45 14.49
CA ASP A 244 5.76 4.49 13.93
C ASP A 244 6.78 4.96 14.96
N ALA A 245 6.45 5.98 15.76
CA ALA A 245 7.27 6.46 16.86
C ALA A 245 7.46 5.40 17.96
N ALA A 246 6.42 4.62 18.28
CA ALA A 246 6.52 3.52 19.23
C ALA A 246 7.41 2.39 18.70
N TYR A 247 7.30 2.03 17.41
CA TYR A 247 8.22 1.07 16.79
C TYR A 247 9.66 1.59 16.72
N ALA A 248 9.87 2.88 16.51
CA ALA A 248 11.20 3.49 16.57
C ALA A 248 11.80 3.40 17.99
N ALA A 249 10.99 3.66 19.02
CA ALA A 249 11.40 3.51 20.42
C ALA A 249 11.75 2.06 20.78
N TRP A 250 10.95 1.09 20.30
CA TRP A 250 11.27 -0.33 20.43
C TRP A 250 12.59 -0.66 19.71
N THR A 251 12.74 -0.27 18.45
CA THR A 251 13.93 -0.53 17.63
C THR A 251 15.19 0.03 18.29
N ARG A 252 15.13 1.24 18.85
CA ARG A 252 16.23 1.87 19.57
C ARG A 252 16.67 1.05 20.78
N ARG A 253 15.72 0.50 21.55
CA ARG A 253 16.04 -0.43 22.64
C ARG A 253 16.62 -1.73 22.11
N SER A 254 16.02 -2.30 21.07
CA SER A 254 16.46 -3.55 20.44
C SER A 254 17.91 -3.53 19.96
N ILE A 255 18.40 -2.38 19.49
CA ILE A 255 19.81 -2.19 19.13
C ILE A 255 20.75 -2.43 20.33
N SER A 256 20.35 -2.00 21.53
CA SER A 256 21.18 -2.07 22.74
C SER A 256 20.98 -3.34 23.57
N SER A 257 19.78 -3.91 23.57
CA SER A 257 19.37 -4.97 24.50
C SER A 257 18.80 -6.21 23.83
N GLY A 258 18.83 -6.29 22.49
CA GLY A 258 18.22 -7.37 21.72
C GLY A 258 16.69 -7.22 21.55
N CYS A 259 16.11 -7.99 20.64
CA CYS A 259 14.74 -7.82 20.14
C CYS A 259 13.64 -8.47 20.99
N SER A 260 13.75 -8.41 22.32
CA SER A 260 12.63 -8.82 23.16
C SER A 260 11.44 -7.86 22.98
N LEU A 261 10.24 -8.41 22.83
CA LEU A 261 9.03 -7.60 22.72
C LEU A 261 8.76 -6.88 24.04
N ASP A 262 8.49 -5.57 23.99
CA ASP A 262 8.26 -4.75 25.17
C ASP A 262 6.96 -3.91 25.06
N ALA A 263 6.79 -2.95 25.96
CA ALA A 263 5.63 -2.07 25.97
C ALA A 263 5.51 -1.19 24.71
N ASN A 264 6.63 -0.77 24.11
CA ASN A 264 6.65 0.04 22.90
C ASN A 264 6.15 -0.75 21.70
N TRP A 265 6.57 -2.02 21.56
CA TRP A 265 6.04 -2.90 20.51
C TRP A 265 4.52 -3.08 20.62
N ARG A 266 4.01 -3.37 21.82
CA ARG A 266 2.57 -3.51 22.06
C ARG A 266 1.82 -2.21 21.79
N ARG A 267 2.39 -1.07 22.18
CA ARG A 267 1.82 0.25 21.92
C ARG A 267 1.73 0.55 20.42
N GLY A 268 2.79 0.24 19.66
CA GLY A 268 2.79 0.37 18.20
C GLY A 268 1.69 -0.44 17.53
N ASN A 269 1.50 -1.70 17.95
CA ASN A 269 0.42 -2.55 17.43
C ASN A 269 -0.98 -1.98 17.75
N GLN A 270 -1.21 -1.58 19.00
CA GLN A 270 -2.48 -1.00 19.43
C GLN A 270 -2.82 0.28 18.68
N LEU A 271 -1.83 1.13 18.42
CA LEU A 271 -1.99 2.36 17.65
C LEU A 271 -2.24 2.07 16.17
N SER A 272 -1.55 1.09 15.60
CA SER A 272 -1.77 0.65 14.22
C SER A 272 -3.20 0.17 14.02
N GLU A 273 -3.78 -0.55 14.99
CA GLU A 273 -5.20 -0.93 14.96
C GLU A 273 -6.15 0.28 15.03
N GLN A 274 -5.82 1.29 15.84
CA GLN A 274 -6.61 2.53 15.91
C GLN A 274 -6.53 3.33 14.60
N SER A 275 -5.34 3.42 14.01
CA SER A 275 -5.13 4.01 12.68
C SER A 275 -5.95 3.28 11.63
N GLN A 276 -5.95 1.94 11.65
CA GLN A 276 -6.74 1.13 10.72
C GLN A 276 -8.25 1.35 10.87
N LYS A 277 -8.75 1.53 12.10
CA LYS A 277 -10.16 1.90 12.33
C LYS A 277 -10.48 3.28 11.76
N ALA A 278 -9.62 4.28 12.01
CA ALA A 278 -9.80 5.64 11.50
C ALA A 278 -9.75 5.69 9.95
N LYS A 279 -8.83 4.96 9.32
CA LYS A 279 -8.75 4.80 7.85
C LYS A 279 -10.06 4.26 7.28
N ASN A 280 -10.64 3.25 7.93
CA ASN A 280 -11.91 2.68 7.48
C ASN A 280 -13.07 3.67 7.60
N GLU A 281 -13.12 4.46 8.68
CA GLU A 281 -14.12 5.54 8.83
C GLU A 281 -13.96 6.66 7.80
N PHE A 282 -12.71 7.02 7.48
CA PHE A 282 -12.39 7.96 6.43
C PHE A 282 -12.85 7.44 5.07
N LEU A 283 -12.49 6.20 4.70
CA LEU A 283 -12.82 5.61 3.39
C LEU A 283 -14.32 5.47 3.15
N ARG A 284 -15.08 5.15 4.20
CA ARG A 284 -16.55 5.11 4.13
C ARG A 284 -17.15 6.43 3.66
N ARG A 285 -16.49 7.56 3.94
CA ARG A 285 -16.93 8.91 3.59
C ARG A 285 -16.29 9.40 2.30
N TRP A 286 -15.00 9.16 2.15
CA TRP A 286 -14.21 9.58 0.99
C TRP A 286 -14.68 8.88 -0.29
N ASN A 287 -14.83 7.55 -0.29
CA ASN A 287 -15.08 6.82 -1.54
C ASN A 287 -16.39 7.25 -2.23
N PRO A 288 -17.52 7.48 -1.53
CA PRO A 288 -18.71 8.07 -2.15
C PRO A 288 -18.48 9.46 -2.75
N ILE A 289 -17.72 10.34 -2.06
CA ILE A 289 -17.35 11.66 -2.58
C ILE A 289 -16.52 11.49 -3.86
N ALA A 290 -15.49 10.64 -3.83
CA ALA A 290 -14.60 10.40 -4.95
C ALA A 290 -15.38 9.94 -6.20
N VAL A 291 -16.27 8.96 -6.04
CA VAL A 291 -17.13 8.48 -7.13
C VAL A 291 -18.01 9.61 -7.69
N SER A 292 -18.64 10.41 -6.82
CA SER A 292 -19.49 11.53 -7.27
C SER A 292 -18.74 12.60 -8.07
N ARG A 293 -17.41 12.63 -8.01
CA ARG A 293 -16.54 13.61 -8.67
C ARG A 293 -15.63 13.04 -9.75
N GLY A 294 -15.77 11.74 -10.05
CA GLY A 294 -14.89 11.06 -11.01
C GLY A 294 -13.43 10.94 -10.53
N LEU A 295 -13.20 10.94 -9.21
CA LEU A 295 -11.89 10.74 -8.59
C LEU A 295 -11.69 9.26 -8.21
N PRO A 296 -10.44 8.78 -8.08
CA PRO A 296 -10.17 7.40 -7.71
C PRO A 296 -10.63 7.11 -6.27
N THR A 297 -11.33 5.99 -6.09
CA THR A 297 -11.55 5.44 -4.76
C THR A 297 -10.24 4.89 -4.18
N ARG A 298 -10.16 4.83 -2.86
CA ARG A 298 -8.96 4.34 -2.15
C ARG A 298 -9.29 3.15 -1.27
N THR A 299 -8.26 2.42 -0.93
CA THR A 299 -8.25 1.33 0.05
C THR A 299 -7.43 1.73 1.28
N SER A 300 -7.57 1.00 2.40
CA SER A 300 -6.76 1.27 3.59
C SER A 300 -5.26 1.07 3.36
N LYS A 301 -4.89 0.37 2.29
CA LYS A 301 -3.50 0.19 1.85
C LYS A 301 -2.96 1.37 1.05
N GLU A 302 -3.75 2.40 0.80
CA GLU A 302 -3.36 3.58 0.01
C GLU A 302 -3.39 4.88 0.83
N ILE A 303 -3.87 4.86 2.07
CA ILE A 303 -4.03 6.05 2.92
C ILE A 303 -3.28 6.03 4.26
#